data_AF-A0A849UF59-F1
#
_entry.id   AF-A0A849UF59-F1
#
_cell.length_a   1.000
_cell.length_b   1.000
_cell.length_c   1.000
_cell.angle_alpha   90.00
_cell.angle_beta   90.00
_cell.angle_gamma   90.00
#
_symmetry.space_group_name_H-M   'P 1'
#
loop_
_entity.id
_entity.type
_entity.pdbx_description
1 polymer ?
#
loop_
_entity_poly.entity_id
_entity_poly.type
_entity_poly.pdbx_seq_one_letter_code
_entity_poly.pdbx_strand_id
1 'polypeptide(L)'
;MQFSDVSDQQDPAYKVYCAAFDVVFDKNDGDIEHINRLSRESRIVYLLWNFDGEIHNGGFDQLFFNSLGDYCLEILGYLEELGALKSYILLSKAISLFPNSLPANNRQERWSQLNSFSSSSQYQMEIDQLNSEYWKYEDKLNDLLDSYVLAHPHVLLLLN
;
A
#
# COMPACT_ATOMS: atom_id res chain seq x y z
N MET A 1 6.33 28.79 -23.83
CA MET A 1 6.22 27.32 -23.82
C MET A 1 4.97 27.01 -23.01
N GLN A 2 3.96 26.46 -23.64
CA GLN A 2 2.60 26.34 -23.09
C GLN A 2 2.55 25.11 -22.17
N PHE A 3 2.26 25.31 -20.89
CA PHE A 3 2.10 24.25 -19.87
C PHE A 3 0.74 23.54 -20.00
N SER A 4 0.30 23.23 -21.23
CA SER A 4 -1.03 22.66 -21.48
C SER A 4 -1.03 21.22 -21.97
N ASP A 5 0.14 20.60 -22.20
CA ASP A 5 0.22 19.25 -22.79
C ASP A 5 0.67 18.17 -21.81
N VAL A 6 0.76 18.46 -20.51
CA VAL A 6 1.14 17.46 -19.47
C VAL A 6 -0.09 16.92 -18.72
N SER A 7 -1.30 17.46 -18.95
CA SER A 7 -2.48 17.11 -18.14
C SER A 7 -3.23 15.85 -18.55
N ASP A 8 -2.99 15.30 -19.75
CA ASP A 8 -3.85 14.22 -20.30
C ASP A 8 -3.21 12.81 -20.26
N GLN A 9 -1.94 12.71 -19.86
CA GLN A 9 -1.24 11.45 -19.63
C GLN A 9 -1.04 11.20 -18.13
N GLN A 10 -2.11 11.24 -17.33
CA GLN A 10 -2.03 10.64 -16.00
C GLN A 10 -1.78 9.13 -16.16
N ASP A 11 -0.78 8.63 -15.44
CA ASP A 11 -0.37 7.23 -15.38
C ASP A 11 -1.59 6.32 -15.18
N PRO A 12 -1.75 5.23 -15.97
CA PRO A 12 -2.93 4.36 -15.92
C PRO A 12 -3.31 3.89 -14.51
N ALA A 13 -2.31 3.55 -13.68
CA ALA A 13 -2.53 3.16 -12.29
C ALA A 13 -3.09 4.31 -11.45
N TYR A 14 -2.62 5.54 -11.66
CA TYR A 14 -3.14 6.71 -10.94
C TYR A 14 -4.61 6.95 -11.22
N LYS A 15 -5.06 6.78 -12.48
CA LYS A 15 -6.48 6.93 -12.84
C LYS A 15 -7.35 5.89 -12.12
N VAL A 16 -6.89 4.64 -12.06
CA VAL A 16 -7.57 3.57 -11.32
C VAL A 16 -7.57 3.86 -9.82
N TYR A 17 -6.45 4.34 -9.28
CA TYR A 17 -6.34 4.75 -7.88
C TYR A 17 -7.35 5.83 -7.52
N CYS A 18 -7.48 6.90 -8.33
CA CYS A 18 -8.43 7.98 -8.06
C CYS A 18 -9.88 7.47 -8.00
N ALA A 19 -10.29 6.64 -8.94
CA ALA A 19 -11.66 6.09 -8.89
C ALA A 19 -11.85 5.08 -7.77
N ALA A 20 -10.83 4.27 -7.46
CA ALA A 20 -10.87 3.40 -6.29
C ALA A 20 -11.01 4.22 -5.01
N PHE A 21 -10.32 5.34 -4.89
CA PHE A 21 -10.43 6.26 -3.76
C PHE A 21 -11.86 6.80 -3.61
N ASP A 22 -12.49 7.22 -4.71
CA ASP A 22 -13.89 7.70 -4.68
C ASP A 22 -14.89 6.61 -4.25
N VAL A 23 -14.63 5.33 -4.59
CA VAL A 23 -15.45 4.19 -4.15
C VAL A 23 -15.21 3.86 -2.68
N VAL A 24 -13.96 3.97 -2.22
CA VAL A 24 -13.57 3.71 -0.83
C VAL A 24 -14.15 4.77 0.10
N PHE A 25 -14.12 6.04 -0.31
CA PHE A 25 -14.62 7.20 0.44
C PHE A 25 -15.81 7.82 -0.29
N ASP A 26 -16.88 7.05 -0.46
CA ASP A 26 -18.12 7.57 -1.04
C ASP A 26 -18.63 8.74 -0.20
N LYS A 27 -18.79 9.90 -0.83
CA LYS A 27 -19.26 11.15 -0.20
C LYS A 27 -20.57 11.02 0.58
N ASN A 28 -21.40 10.02 0.27
CA ASN A 28 -22.66 9.77 0.95
C ASN A 28 -22.49 9.01 2.27
N ASP A 29 -21.34 8.38 2.49
CA ASP A 29 -21.04 7.58 3.69
C ASP A 29 -20.16 8.34 4.72
N GLY A 30 -19.80 9.59 4.42
CA GLY A 30 -18.92 10.40 5.28
C GLY A 30 -17.48 9.91 5.27
N ASP A 31 -16.87 9.82 6.46
CA ASP A 31 -15.46 9.41 6.62
C ASP A 31 -15.27 7.90 6.80
N ILE A 32 -16.26 7.08 6.41
CA ILE A 32 -16.22 5.62 6.55
C ILE A 32 -15.53 5.01 5.34
N GLU A 33 -14.50 4.21 5.59
CA GLU A 33 -13.74 3.50 4.57
C GLU A 33 -14.49 2.23 4.09
N HIS A 34 -14.58 2.03 2.77
CA HIS A 34 -15.30 0.92 2.14
C HIS A 34 -14.48 0.13 1.10
N ILE A 35 -13.25 -0.28 1.46
CA ILE A 35 -12.37 -1.04 0.54
C ILE A 35 -12.99 -2.36 0.04
N ASN A 36 -13.95 -2.93 0.77
CA ASN A 36 -14.68 -4.12 0.34
C ASN A 36 -15.58 -3.91 -0.88
N ARG A 37 -15.80 -2.66 -1.32
CA ARG A 37 -16.55 -2.32 -2.54
C ARG A 37 -15.70 -2.36 -3.80
N LEU A 38 -14.38 -2.40 -3.67
CA LEU A 38 -13.47 -2.45 -4.81
C LEU A 38 -13.54 -3.82 -5.50
N SER A 39 -13.41 -3.83 -6.83
CA SER A 39 -13.05 -5.04 -7.56
C SER A 39 -11.65 -5.49 -7.14
N ARG A 40 -11.29 -6.74 -7.44
CA ARG A 40 -9.97 -7.28 -7.12
C ARG A 40 -8.85 -6.44 -7.74
N GLU A 41 -9.00 -6.07 -9.01
CA GLU A 41 -8.00 -5.32 -9.76
C GLU A 41 -7.82 -3.90 -9.20
N SER A 42 -8.91 -3.20 -8.90
CA SER A 42 -8.86 -1.88 -8.27
C SER A 42 -8.32 -1.95 -6.85
N ARG A 43 -8.59 -3.04 -6.11
CA ARG A 43 -8.08 -3.27 -4.76
C ARG A 43 -6.57 -3.48 -4.73
N ILE A 44 -6.01 -4.21 -5.70
CA ILE A 44 -4.56 -4.35 -5.89
C ILE A 44 -3.92 -2.97 -6.08
N VAL A 45 -4.44 -2.17 -7.03
CA VAL A 45 -3.92 -0.83 -7.30
C VAL A 45 -4.04 0.05 -6.06
N TYR A 46 -5.21 0.08 -5.42
CA TYR A 46 -5.46 0.91 -4.24
C TYR A 46 -4.54 0.56 -3.07
N LEU A 47 -4.44 -0.72 -2.70
CA LEU A 47 -3.65 -1.13 -1.54
C LEU A 47 -2.15 -0.97 -1.78
N LEU A 48 -1.63 -1.29 -2.97
CA LEU A 48 -0.21 -1.13 -3.27
C LEU A 48 0.20 0.33 -3.46
N TRP A 49 -0.67 1.17 -4.03
CA TRP A 49 -0.44 2.61 -4.13
C TRP A 49 -0.36 3.26 -2.74
N ASN A 50 -1.32 2.94 -1.85
CA ASN A 50 -1.27 3.43 -0.48
C ASN A 50 -0.10 2.84 0.31
N PHE A 51 0.26 1.57 0.08
CA PHE A 51 1.43 0.96 0.72
C PHE A 51 2.69 1.74 0.37
N ASP A 52 2.91 2.03 -0.90
CA ASP A 52 4.05 2.84 -1.33
C ASP A 52 4.05 4.23 -0.68
N GLY A 53 2.87 4.86 -0.60
CA GLY A 53 2.68 6.14 0.08
C GLY A 53 2.98 6.10 1.57
N GLU A 54 2.51 5.09 2.30
CA GLU A 54 2.77 4.93 3.75
C GLU A 54 4.27 4.85 4.03
N ILE A 55 5.01 4.04 3.27
CA ILE A 55 6.46 3.86 3.49
C ILE A 55 7.23 5.14 3.14
N HIS A 56 6.90 5.82 2.04
CA HIS A 56 7.56 7.08 1.68
C HIS A 56 7.24 8.24 2.63
N ASN A 57 6.06 8.26 3.24
CA ASN A 57 5.64 9.34 4.14
C ASN A 57 6.16 9.17 5.57
N GLY A 58 6.15 7.94 6.09
CA GLY A 58 6.52 7.68 7.49
C GLY A 58 7.08 6.29 7.76
N GLY A 59 7.47 5.56 6.72
CA GLY A 59 8.09 4.25 6.83
C GLY A 59 7.11 3.14 7.23
N PHE A 60 7.67 1.95 7.51
CA PHE A 60 6.90 0.79 7.98
C PHE A 60 6.16 1.06 9.30
N ASP A 61 6.65 1.95 10.16
CA ASP A 61 5.93 2.40 11.36
C ASP A 61 4.58 3.03 11.01
N GLN A 62 4.54 3.90 9.99
CA GLN A 62 3.30 4.56 9.58
C GLN A 62 2.31 3.55 8.99
N LEU A 63 2.79 2.63 8.14
CA LEU A 63 1.98 1.51 7.63
C LEU A 63 1.33 0.73 8.79
N PHE A 64 2.11 0.32 9.78
CA PHE A 64 1.61 -0.47 10.90
C PHE A 64 0.71 0.34 11.84
N PHE A 65 0.93 1.65 11.96
CA PHE A 65 0.11 2.50 12.82
C PHE A 65 -1.24 2.87 12.18
N ASN A 66 -1.29 3.05 10.85
CA ASN A 66 -2.48 3.48 10.11
C ASN A 66 -3.43 2.33 9.77
N SER A 67 -4.62 2.70 9.27
CA SER A 67 -5.68 1.73 8.89
C SER A 67 -5.21 0.77 7.80
N LEU A 68 -4.32 1.20 6.89
CA LEU A 68 -3.79 0.33 5.84
C LEU A 68 -3.08 -0.91 6.41
N GLY A 69 -2.54 -0.82 7.63
CA GLY A 69 -1.96 -1.96 8.34
C GLY A 69 -2.94 -3.11 8.60
N ASP A 70 -4.25 -2.89 8.50
CA ASP A 70 -5.27 -3.94 8.58
C ASP A 70 -5.13 -4.95 7.42
N TYR A 71 -4.46 -4.55 6.34
CA TYR A 71 -4.32 -5.32 5.10
C TYR A 71 -2.87 -5.79 4.83
N CYS A 72 -1.95 -5.74 5.82
CA CYS A 72 -0.54 -6.09 5.62
C CYS A 72 -0.31 -7.46 4.93
N LEU A 73 -1.03 -8.50 5.33
CA LEU A 73 -0.88 -9.83 4.73
C LEU A 73 -1.45 -9.89 3.30
N GLU A 74 -2.50 -9.13 3.02
CA GLU A 74 -3.07 -9.04 1.68
C GLU A 74 -2.13 -8.28 0.74
N ILE A 75 -1.59 -7.14 1.21
CA ILE A 75 -0.54 -6.38 0.52
C ILE A 75 0.65 -7.28 0.22
N LEU A 76 1.10 -8.07 1.19
CA LEU A 76 2.20 -9.02 1.00
C LEU A 76 1.90 -10.01 -0.13
N GLY A 77 0.68 -10.56 -0.19
CA GLY A 77 0.25 -11.45 -1.28
C GLY A 77 0.23 -10.75 -2.65
N TYR A 78 -0.22 -9.49 -2.72
CA TYR A 78 -0.23 -8.74 -3.97
C TYR A 78 1.18 -8.33 -4.44
N LEU A 79 2.10 -8.03 -3.51
CA LEU A 79 3.51 -7.80 -3.86
C LEU A 79 4.13 -9.05 -4.49
N GLU A 80 3.83 -10.24 -3.96
CA GLU A 80 4.26 -11.51 -4.55
C GLU A 80 3.64 -11.72 -5.95
N GLU A 81 2.34 -11.50 -6.09
CA GLU A 81 1.61 -11.66 -7.36
C GLU A 81 2.16 -10.75 -8.47
N LEU A 82 2.49 -9.50 -8.16
CA LEU A 82 3.03 -8.54 -9.12
C LEU A 82 4.54 -8.68 -9.35
N GLY A 83 5.20 -9.60 -8.64
CA GLY A 83 6.64 -9.81 -8.76
C GLY A 83 7.48 -8.68 -8.15
N ALA A 84 6.92 -7.89 -7.24
CA ALA A 84 7.63 -6.86 -6.47
C ALA A 84 8.47 -7.50 -5.36
N LEU A 85 9.48 -8.27 -5.75
CA LEU A 85 10.20 -9.19 -4.86
C LEU A 85 10.96 -8.45 -3.76
N LYS A 86 11.49 -7.24 -4.00
CA LYS A 86 12.23 -6.50 -2.98
C LYS A 86 11.30 -5.98 -1.89
N SER A 87 10.19 -5.38 -2.31
CA SER A 87 9.12 -4.88 -1.46
C SER A 87 8.49 -6.02 -0.66
N TYR A 88 8.24 -7.17 -1.29
CA TYR A 88 7.78 -8.40 -0.63
C TYR A 88 8.75 -8.82 0.49
N ILE A 89 10.05 -8.91 0.21
CA ILE A 89 11.05 -9.30 1.20
C ILE A 89 11.10 -8.30 2.36
N LEU A 90 11.04 -7.00 2.07
CA LEU A 90 11.10 -5.95 3.09
C LEU A 90 9.85 -5.96 3.98
N LEU A 91 8.65 -6.04 3.39
CA LEU A 91 7.41 -6.15 4.15
C LEU A 91 7.35 -7.45 4.95
N SER A 92 7.79 -8.58 4.38
CA SER A 92 7.86 -9.87 5.09
C SER A 92 8.75 -9.78 6.33
N LYS A 93 9.92 -9.13 6.22
CA LYS A 93 10.80 -8.88 7.37
C LYS A 93 10.15 -7.96 8.40
N ALA A 94 9.52 -6.87 7.95
CA ALA A 94 8.82 -5.95 8.85
C ALA A 94 7.68 -6.65 9.63
N ILE A 95 6.92 -7.51 8.94
CA ILE A 95 5.86 -8.35 9.53
C ILE A 95 6.44 -9.33 10.56
N SER A 96 7.63 -9.88 10.33
CA SER A 96 8.27 -10.83 11.25
C SER A 96 8.65 -10.24 12.61
N LEU A 97 8.64 -8.91 12.74
CA LEU A 97 8.85 -8.21 14.02
C LEU A 97 7.65 -8.34 14.96
N PHE A 98 6.47 -8.64 14.42
CA PHE A 98 5.28 -8.86 15.24
C PHE A 98 5.33 -10.22 15.95
N PRO A 99 4.66 -10.36 17.12
CA PRO A 99 4.47 -11.65 17.75
C PRO A 99 3.87 -12.68 16.78
N ASN A 100 4.49 -13.85 16.67
CA ASN A 100 4.13 -14.92 15.74
C ASN A 100 4.17 -14.52 14.25
N SER A 101 4.89 -13.45 13.90
CA SER A 101 4.95 -12.90 12.54
C SER A 101 3.56 -12.54 11.98
N LEU A 102 2.66 -12.08 12.85
CA LEU A 102 1.26 -11.86 12.51
C LEU A 102 0.74 -10.53 13.09
N PRO A 103 0.82 -9.42 12.33
CA PRO A 103 0.10 -8.21 12.70
C PRO A 103 -1.41 -8.47 12.69
N ALA A 104 -2.11 -7.97 13.71
CA ALA A 104 -3.56 -8.05 13.74
C ALA A 104 -4.15 -7.19 12.61
N ASN A 105 -5.25 -7.68 12.01
CA ASN A 105 -6.01 -6.94 10.99
C ASN A 105 -7.03 -5.95 11.60
N ASN A 106 -7.06 -5.84 12.93
CA ASN A 106 -7.77 -4.79 13.64
C ASN A 106 -6.76 -3.79 14.20
N ARG A 107 -6.93 -2.51 13.86
CA ARG A 107 -6.00 -1.44 14.26
C ARG A 107 -5.75 -1.35 15.77
N GLN A 108 -6.77 -1.48 16.61
CA GLN A 108 -6.60 -1.37 18.07
C GLN A 108 -5.82 -2.55 18.65
N GLU A 109 -6.08 -3.76 18.15
CA GLU A 109 -5.31 -4.95 18.51
C GLU A 109 -3.86 -4.83 18.03
N ARG A 110 -3.65 -4.35 16.80
CA ARG A 110 -2.31 -4.13 16.24
C ARG A 110 -1.52 -3.07 17.01
N TRP A 111 -2.17 -2.00 17.45
CA TRP A 111 -1.54 -1.02 18.35
C TRP A 111 -1.09 -1.64 19.67
N SER A 112 -1.91 -2.53 20.23
CA SER A 112 -1.55 -3.27 21.44
C SER A 112 -0.34 -4.18 21.21
N GLN A 113 -0.23 -4.80 20.03
CA GLN A 113 0.97 -5.54 19.63
C GLN A 113 2.19 -4.61 19.52
N LEU A 114 2.09 -3.51 18.75
CA LEU A 114 3.18 -2.55 18.54
C LEU A 114 3.72 -2.02 19.87
N ASN A 115 2.85 -1.61 20.79
CA ASN A 115 3.22 -1.08 22.11
C ASN A 115 4.10 -2.05 22.93
N SER A 116 4.04 -3.35 22.64
CA SER A 116 4.84 -4.35 23.37
C SER A 116 6.31 -4.42 22.95
N PHE A 117 6.68 -3.90 21.76
CA PHE A 117 8.03 -4.05 21.22
C PHE A 117 8.61 -2.79 20.53
N SER A 118 7.78 -1.84 20.09
CA SER A 118 8.21 -0.72 19.22
C SER A 118 9.15 0.28 19.90
N SER A 119 9.16 0.35 21.24
CA SER A 119 10.09 1.20 21.98
C SER A 119 11.49 0.59 22.17
N SER A 120 11.71 -0.65 21.72
CA SER A 120 13.01 -1.30 21.85
C SER A 120 14.02 -0.76 20.83
N SER A 121 15.28 -0.62 21.24
CA SER A 121 16.35 -0.19 20.34
C SER A 121 16.57 -1.15 19.18
N GLN A 122 16.31 -2.44 19.40
CA GLN A 122 16.40 -3.47 18.36
C GLN A 122 15.36 -3.23 17.26
N TYR A 123 14.10 -3.01 17.64
CA TYR A 123 13.04 -2.69 16.69
C TYR A 123 13.38 -1.45 15.86
N GLN A 124 13.80 -0.36 16.53
CA GLN A 124 14.13 0.90 15.85
C GLN A 124 15.27 0.74 14.84
N MET A 125 16.31 -0.01 15.20
CA MET A 125 17.42 -0.29 14.28
C MET A 125 16.97 -1.12 13.07
N GLU A 126 16.13 -2.13 13.29
CA GLU A 126 15.63 -2.99 12.20
C GLU A 126 14.69 -2.22 11.26
N ILE A 127 13.75 -1.43 11.81
CA ILE A 127 12.79 -0.68 11.00
C ILE A 127 13.48 0.42 10.18
N ASP A 128 14.47 1.11 10.75
CA ASP A 128 15.28 2.12 10.05
C ASP A 128 16.06 1.52 8.89
N GLN A 129 16.62 0.32 9.07
CA GLN A 129 17.29 -0.40 8.00
C GLN A 129 16.31 -0.79 6.89
N LEU A 130 15.14 -1.31 7.24
CA LEU A 130 14.11 -1.69 6.25
C LEU A 130 13.62 -0.48 5.46
N ASN A 131 13.36 0.65 6.13
CA ASN A 131 13.00 1.91 5.49
C ASN A 131 14.09 2.35 4.51
N SER A 132 15.35 2.36 4.96
CA SER A 132 16.49 2.76 4.11
C SER A 132 16.67 1.88 2.87
N GLU A 133 16.43 0.56 3.01
CA GLU A 133 16.44 -0.36 1.88
C GLU A 133 15.26 -0.12 0.93
N TYR A 134 14.06 0.18 1.45
CA TYR A 134 12.90 0.50 0.63
C TYR A 134 13.12 1.77 -0.21
N TRP A 135 13.75 2.80 0.37
CA TRP A 135 14.07 4.06 -0.33
C TRP A 135 14.99 3.91 -1.55
N LYS A 136 15.67 2.78 -1.72
CA LYS A 136 16.39 2.46 -2.97
C LYS A 136 15.43 2.24 -4.15
N TYR A 137 14.16 1.97 -3.84
CA TYR A 137 13.04 1.89 -4.78
C TYR A 137 13.31 0.96 -5.97
N GLU A 138 13.86 -0.22 -5.69
CA GLU A 138 14.32 -1.19 -6.70
C GLU A 138 13.19 -1.75 -7.56
N ASP A 139 12.01 -2.03 -6.97
CA ASP A 139 10.87 -2.60 -7.70
C ASP A 139 10.09 -1.56 -8.50
N LYS A 140 10.18 -0.28 -8.12
CA LYS A 140 9.41 0.82 -8.72
C LYS A 140 7.92 0.50 -8.84
N LEU A 141 7.22 0.40 -7.71
CA LEU A 141 5.83 -0.09 -7.66
C LEU A 141 4.89 0.61 -8.65
N ASN A 142 5.06 1.91 -8.90
CA ASN A 142 4.26 2.62 -9.88
C ASN A 142 4.37 2.02 -11.30
N ASP A 143 5.57 1.68 -11.75
CA ASP A 143 5.80 1.07 -13.07
C ASP A 143 5.14 -0.32 -13.17
N LEU A 144 5.16 -1.08 -12.07
CA LEU A 144 4.51 -2.39 -11.97
C LEU A 144 2.98 -2.26 -11.98
N LEU A 145 2.44 -1.27 -11.27
CA LEU A 145 1.00 -1.00 -11.26
C LEU A 145 0.50 -0.53 -12.62
N ASP A 146 1.25 0.33 -13.32
CA ASP A 146 0.90 0.73 -14.69
C ASP A 146 0.88 -0.45 -15.64
N SER A 147 1.91 -1.31 -15.56
CA SER A 147 1.98 -2.54 -16.34
C SER A 147 0.80 -3.48 -16.04
N TYR A 148 0.42 -3.60 -14.76
CA TYR A 148 -0.72 -4.39 -14.32
C TYR A 148 -2.03 -3.85 -14.90
N VAL A 149 -2.28 -2.54 -14.83
CA VAL A 149 -3.51 -1.92 -15.36
C VAL A 149 -3.60 -2.08 -16.88
N LEU A 150 -2.50 -1.90 -17.60
CA LEU A 150 -2.46 -2.08 -19.06
C LEU A 150 -2.75 -3.53 -19.48
N ALA A 151 -2.36 -4.51 -18.66
CA ALA A 151 -2.67 -5.92 -18.88
C ALA A 151 -4.14 -6.28 -18.51
N HIS A 152 -4.84 -5.44 -17.76
CA HIS A 152 -6.20 -5.67 -17.26
C HIS A 152 -7.16 -4.51 -17.63
N PRO A 153 -7.41 -4.24 -18.92
CA PRO A 153 -8.13 -3.05 -19.37
C PRO A 153 -9.56 -2.92 -18.83
N HIS A 154 -10.17 -4.02 -18.37
CA HIS A 154 -11.47 -3.99 -17.71
C HIS A 154 -11.49 -3.16 -16.42
N VAL A 155 -10.36 -2.99 -15.74
CA VAL A 155 -10.25 -2.13 -14.56
C VAL A 155 -10.51 -0.65 -14.90
N LEU A 156 -10.26 -0.25 -16.15
CA LEU A 156 -10.50 1.10 -16.66
C LEU A 156 -11.96 1.32 -17.09
N LEU A 157 -12.74 0.26 -17.28
CA LEU A 157 -14.14 0.35 -17.73
C LEU A 157 -15.10 0.69 -16.59
N LEU A 158 -14.65 0.57 -15.33
CA LEU A 158 -15.41 0.93 -14.14
C LEU A 158 -15.29 2.44 -13.78
N LEU A 159 -14.58 3.21 -14.61
CA LEU A 159 -14.40 4.66 -14.50
C LEU A 159 -15.56 5.47 -15.11
N ASN A 160 -16.61 4.81 -15.63
CA ASN A 160 -17.74 5.42 -16.34
C ASN A 160 -19.08 5.17 -15.65
#